data_AF-A0A2Z6QYL3-F1
#
_entry.id   AF-A0A2Z6QYL3-F1
#
_cell.length_a   1.000
_cell.length_b   1.000
_cell.length_c   1.000
_cell.angle_alpha   90.00
_cell.angle_beta   90.00
_cell.angle_gamma   90.00
#
_symmetry.space_group_name_H-M   'P 1'
#
loop_
_entity.id
_entity.type
_entity.pdbx_description
1 polymer ?
#
loop_
_entity_poly.entity_id
_entity_poly.type
_entity_poly.pdbx_seq_one_letter_code
_entity_poly.pdbx_strand_id
1 'polypeptide(L)'
;MSYNYYSIEEKNNIKYIRFLDYNLISIVQSYFPNIDLFRNALPAKNLLSVLNNLKKNYGSYFPGLINWIEEQYKDEIKIIRIITEKGFIEFDNLPLLFPIGQYVHSKYDGTIIGEKVTGAEIKVYDKSGNKYFEISIEAIGSDGCSLIRTSYTYTINFWKGLRKIDKLPVIPLLKEDEIYNKLVARGKKFVKYAIGYHFLKHSSKSSKGRIMVDVSRYKGKNTNNYTRRCTEGIEMDDDVKEEELFMCVSRLSAYSFVWKEWYLINAEHLNDISFDDEAFDKLVLDQTRKSLIESLVKFEYSKSDIISNKGDGCTFLLYGPPGVGKTLTAEAISEKLHRPLYTISIGELGTDAKDLEKELRKIFEMAHVWKAIILIDEVDIFLERRSAHEIKRNALVCVFLRLLDYHQGIVFLTTNRVNCLDDAFQTRISIFLEYKELDTKARETLWSTFLEFSDYEPNNVNIKKLSDIHLNGREIKDAVKLAKALNKEKNELITTELLEKIINASSKRTLLEGNKRKSGIYDQDNQQNSKKVR
;
A
#
# COMPACT_ATOMS: atom_id res chain seq x y z
N MET A 1 -16.87 -6.63 63.04
CA MET A 1 -15.40 -6.52 63.17
C MET A 1 -14.89 -5.95 61.87
N SER A 2 -14.46 -4.68 61.83
CA SER A 2 -13.81 -4.13 60.64
C SER A 2 -12.42 -4.77 60.55
N TYR A 3 -12.20 -5.66 59.59
CA TYR A 3 -10.85 -6.09 59.27
C TYR A 3 -10.09 -4.87 58.77
N ASN A 4 -9.07 -4.43 59.50
CA ASN A 4 -8.18 -3.37 59.03
C ASN A 4 -7.28 -3.98 57.94
N TYR A 5 -7.63 -3.70 56.67
CA TYR A 5 -6.90 -4.18 55.49
C TYR A 5 -5.48 -3.59 55.39
N TYR A 6 -5.19 -2.53 56.13
CA TYR A 6 -3.90 -1.83 56.15
C TYR A 6 -3.68 -1.11 57.49
N SER A 7 -2.43 -0.76 57.78
CA SER A 7 -2.04 0.15 58.87
C SER A 7 -1.16 1.28 58.34
N ILE A 8 -1.22 2.44 59.00
CA ILE A 8 -0.41 3.61 58.63
C ILE A 8 0.67 3.81 59.70
N GLU A 9 1.91 3.96 59.26
CA GLU A 9 3.05 4.31 60.09
C GLU A 9 3.60 5.66 59.63
N GLU A 10 4.08 6.52 60.54
CA GLU A 10 4.71 7.80 60.17
C GLU A 10 6.16 7.82 60.64
N LYS A 11 7.09 8.08 59.71
CA LYS A 11 8.54 8.13 59.97
C LYS A 11 9.14 9.31 59.22
N ASN A 12 9.86 10.19 59.90
CA ASN A 12 10.51 11.38 59.31
C ASN A 12 9.56 12.24 58.47
N ASN A 13 8.35 12.52 58.97
CA ASN A 13 7.29 13.25 58.23
C ASN A 13 6.80 12.57 56.95
N ILE A 14 7.12 11.29 56.74
CA ILE A 14 6.63 10.48 55.63
C ILE A 14 5.68 9.44 56.20
N LYS A 15 4.45 9.42 55.69
CA LYS A 15 3.46 8.40 55.98
C LYS A 15 3.72 7.18 55.12
N TYR A 16 3.73 6.01 55.73
CA TYR A 16 3.89 4.70 55.12
C TYR A 16 2.63 3.86 55.36
N ILE A 17 2.27 3.04 54.40
CA ILE A 17 1.14 2.12 54.48
C ILE A 17 1.70 0.71 54.47
N ARG A 18 1.35 -0.05 55.52
CA ARG A 18 1.59 -1.48 55.59
C ARG A 18 0.29 -2.18 55.24
N PHE A 19 0.31 -2.97 54.19
CA PHE A 19 -0.84 -3.75 53.78
C PHE A 19 -0.90 -5.03 54.64
N LEU A 20 -2.09 -5.34 55.16
CA LEU A 20 -2.32 -6.47 56.06
C LEU A 20 -3.19 -7.54 55.41
N ASP A 21 -3.87 -7.20 54.31
CA ASP A 21 -4.71 -8.09 53.53
C ASP A 21 -3.98 -8.63 52.29
N TYR A 22 -4.07 -9.94 52.09
CA TYR A 22 -3.36 -10.63 51.01
C TYR A 22 -3.84 -10.20 49.62
N ASN A 23 -5.15 -9.97 49.45
CA ASN A 23 -5.70 -9.55 48.16
C ASN A 23 -5.26 -8.11 47.83
N LEU A 24 -5.29 -7.22 48.82
CA LEU A 24 -4.80 -5.85 48.68
C LEU A 24 -3.29 -5.82 48.40
N ILE A 25 -2.50 -6.66 49.08
CA ILE A 25 -1.07 -6.84 48.78
C ILE A 25 -0.90 -7.27 47.33
N SER A 26 -1.60 -8.32 46.88
CA SER A 26 -1.48 -8.82 45.50
C SER A 26 -1.84 -7.76 44.46
N ILE A 27 -2.93 -7.00 44.69
CA ILE A 27 -3.36 -5.91 43.82
C ILE A 27 -2.29 -4.80 43.79
N VAL A 28 -1.83 -4.32 44.93
CA VAL A 28 -0.83 -3.24 44.98
C VAL A 28 0.52 -3.72 44.45
N GLN A 29 0.89 -4.99 44.68
CA GLN A 29 2.10 -5.62 44.15
C GLN A 29 2.09 -5.66 42.62
N SER A 30 0.93 -5.82 41.99
CA SER A 30 0.80 -5.75 40.53
C SER A 30 1.20 -4.38 39.97
N TYR A 31 1.02 -3.31 40.74
CA TYR A 31 1.44 -1.96 40.38
C TYR A 31 2.88 -1.63 40.80
N PHE A 32 3.43 -2.36 41.78
CA PHE A 32 4.77 -2.14 42.33
C PHE A 32 5.56 -3.47 42.41
N PRO A 33 5.83 -4.14 41.28
CA PRO A 33 6.37 -5.51 41.27
C PRO A 33 7.75 -5.62 41.93
N ASN A 34 8.50 -4.52 41.97
CA ASN A 34 9.87 -4.46 42.51
C ASN A 34 9.94 -4.17 44.01
N ILE A 35 8.82 -3.94 44.69
CA ILE A 35 8.77 -3.67 46.13
C ILE A 35 8.20 -4.91 46.81
N ASP A 36 8.93 -5.55 47.73
CA ASP A 36 8.37 -6.64 48.53
C ASP A 36 7.38 -6.07 49.56
N LEU A 37 6.10 -5.96 49.16
CA LEU A 37 5.03 -5.42 49.99
C LEU A 37 4.58 -6.39 51.09
N PHE A 38 5.00 -7.66 51.05
CA PHE A 38 4.77 -8.60 52.14
C PHE A 38 5.63 -8.26 53.36
N ARG A 39 6.82 -7.68 53.13
CA ARG A 39 7.77 -7.37 54.20
C ARG A 39 7.88 -5.88 54.49
N ASN A 40 7.62 -5.01 53.51
CA ASN A 40 7.90 -3.58 53.61
C ASN A 40 6.62 -2.73 53.52
N ALA A 41 6.61 -1.62 54.27
CA ALA A 41 5.58 -0.61 54.14
C ALA A 41 5.89 0.33 52.95
N LEU A 42 4.87 0.72 52.20
CA LEU A 42 4.98 1.59 51.03
C LEU A 42 4.77 3.06 51.44
N PRO A 43 5.60 4.03 51.02
CA PRO A 43 5.29 5.44 51.22
C PRO A 43 3.90 5.75 50.65
N ALA A 44 3.01 6.29 51.48
CA ALA A 44 1.61 6.53 51.13
C ALA A 44 1.45 7.41 49.88
N LYS A 45 2.35 8.39 49.71
CA LYS A 45 2.42 9.27 48.53
C LYS A 45 2.61 8.48 47.23
N ASN A 46 3.26 7.32 47.26
CA ASN A 46 3.42 6.49 46.06
C ASN A 46 2.08 5.96 45.57
N LEU A 47 1.06 5.82 46.42
CA LEU A 47 -0.26 5.38 45.95
C LEU A 47 -0.99 6.43 45.13
N LEU A 48 -0.56 7.70 45.15
CA LEU A 48 -1.08 8.70 44.22
C LEU A 48 -0.93 8.24 42.77
N SER A 49 0.21 7.63 42.44
CA SER A 49 0.53 7.17 41.08
C SER A 49 -0.49 6.16 40.52
N VAL A 50 -1.19 5.44 41.40
CA VAL A 50 -2.14 4.37 41.06
C VAL A 50 -3.55 4.66 41.56
N LEU A 51 -3.78 5.81 42.20
CA LEU A 51 -5.03 6.14 42.90
C LEU A 51 -6.24 6.06 41.98
N ASN A 52 -6.13 6.58 40.76
CA ASN A 52 -7.21 6.53 39.78
C ASN A 52 -7.57 5.08 39.39
N ASN A 53 -6.57 4.21 39.23
CA ASN A 53 -6.79 2.79 38.93
C ASN A 53 -7.41 2.06 40.12
N LEU A 54 -6.88 2.29 41.31
CA LEU A 54 -7.41 1.74 42.56
C LEU A 54 -8.88 2.14 42.70
N LYS A 55 -9.21 3.41 42.44
CA LYS A 55 -10.57 3.93 42.53
C LYS A 55 -11.51 3.29 41.52
N LYS A 56 -11.09 3.21 40.26
CA LYS A 56 -11.92 2.70 39.17
C LYS A 56 -12.19 1.20 39.29
N ASN A 57 -11.17 0.41 39.62
CA ASN A 57 -11.24 -1.05 39.57
C ASN A 57 -11.52 -1.69 40.94
N TYR A 58 -11.07 -1.04 42.02
CA TYR A 58 -11.07 -1.62 43.38
C TYR A 58 -11.71 -0.72 44.45
N GLY A 59 -12.32 0.41 44.05
CA GLY A 59 -12.87 1.38 44.99
C GLY A 59 -13.99 0.84 45.87
N SER A 60 -14.75 -0.14 45.38
CA SER A 60 -15.77 -0.85 46.17
C SER A 60 -15.17 -1.81 47.20
N TYR A 61 -13.97 -2.34 46.96
CA TYR A 61 -13.31 -3.32 47.82
C TYR A 61 -12.51 -2.65 48.95
N PHE A 62 -11.88 -1.50 48.66
CA PHE A 62 -11.04 -0.79 49.63
C PHE A 62 -11.40 0.70 49.77
N PRO A 63 -12.67 1.06 50.00
CA PRO A 63 -13.12 2.46 50.01
C PRO A 63 -12.43 3.29 51.10
N GLY A 64 -12.12 2.68 52.25
CA GLY A 64 -11.42 3.35 53.35
C GLY A 64 -10.00 3.79 52.99
N LEU A 65 -9.24 2.93 52.29
CA LEU A 65 -7.89 3.27 51.84
C LEU A 65 -7.93 4.41 50.81
N ILE A 66 -8.85 4.34 49.86
CA ILE A 66 -8.97 5.35 48.81
C ILE A 66 -9.39 6.70 49.39
N ASN A 67 -10.44 6.72 50.22
CA ASN A 67 -10.88 7.95 50.88
C ASN A 67 -9.77 8.55 51.72
N TRP A 68 -9.02 7.71 52.46
CA TRP A 68 -7.90 8.18 53.25
C TRP A 68 -6.81 8.81 52.37
N ILE A 69 -6.39 8.19 51.26
CA ILE A 69 -5.39 8.78 50.36
C ILE A 69 -5.92 10.10 49.77
N GLU A 70 -7.18 10.14 49.32
CA GLU A 70 -7.81 11.33 48.74
C GLU A 70 -7.90 12.49 49.76
N GLU A 71 -8.20 12.20 51.02
CA GLU A 71 -8.21 13.20 52.08
C GLU A 71 -6.81 13.67 52.46
N GLN A 72 -5.87 12.74 52.66
CA GLN A 72 -4.52 13.07 53.10
C GLN A 72 -3.74 13.91 52.09
N TYR A 73 -3.94 13.65 50.80
CA TYR A 73 -3.22 14.31 49.71
C TYR A 73 -4.13 15.21 48.87
N LYS A 74 -5.24 15.69 49.44
CA LYS A 74 -6.26 16.48 48.73
C LYS A 74 -5.68 17.71 48.04
N ASP A 75 -4.79 18.41 48.73
CA ASP A 75 -4.18 19.63 48.22
C ASP A 75 -3.16 19.35 47.13
N GLU A 76 -2.33 18.31 47.27
CA GLU A 76 -1.44 17.88 46.18
C GLU A 76 -2.22 17.42 44.96
N ILE A 77 -3.27 16.60 45.14
CA ILE A 77 -4.13 16.15 44.03
C ILE A 77 -4.74 17.36 43.32
N LYS A 78 -5.23 18.35 44.07
CA LYS A 78 -5.80 19.59 43.52
C LYS A 78 -4.77 20.39 42.74
N ILE A 79 -3.57 20.57 43.28
CA ILE A 79 -2.47 21.29 42.61
C ILE A 79 -2.07 20.56 41.31
N ILE A 80 -1.91 19.24 41.37
CA ILE A 80 -1.55 18.42 40.20
C ILE A 80 -2.63 18.54 39.12
N ARG A 81 -3.92 18.49 39.49
CA ARG A 81 -5.03 18.70 38.56
C ARG A 81 -4.99 20.08 37.90
N ILE A 82 -4.84 21.15 38.67
CA ILE A 82 -4.77 22.53 38.12
C ILE A 82 -3.59 22.69 37.16
N ILE A 83 -2.42 22.15 37.51
CA ILE A 83 -1.22 22.22 36.68
C ILE A 83 -1.43 21.43 35.37
N THR A 84 -2.06 20.25 35.48
CA THR A 84 -2.40 19.38 34.33
C THR A 84 -3.43 20.04 33.41
N GLU A 85 -4.48 20.65 33.97
CA GLU A 85 -5.50 21.41 33.22
C GLU A 85 -4.90 22.61 32.48
N LYS A 86 -3.85 23.23 33.04
CA LYS A 86 -3.06 24.28 32.37
C LYS A 86 -2.07 23.73 31.34
N GLY A 87 -2.01 22.42 31.14
CA GLY A 87 -1.17 21.77 30.13
C GLY A 87 0.28 21.51 30.57
N PHE A 88 0.57 21.53 31.88
CA PHE A 88 1.91 21.29 32.42
C PHE A 88 1.93 20.08 33.35
N ILE A 89 3.11 19.52 33.60
CA ILE A 89 3.31 18.42 34.56
C ILE A 89 4.75 18.39 35.09
N GLU A 90 4.93 17.90 36.32
CA GLU A 90 6.24 17.55 36.89
C GLU A 90 6.50 16.05 36.74
N PHE A 91 7.76 15.65 36.64
CA PHE A 91 8.14 14.26 36.36
C PHE A 91 7.52 13.26 37.35
N ASP A 92 7.59 13.53 38.65
CA ASP A 92 7.10 12.60 39.68
C ASP A 92 5.57 12.40 39.64
N ASN A 93 4.85 13.28 38.92
CA ASN A 93 3.40 13.21 38.76
C ASN A 93 2.96 12.52 37.46
N LEU A 94 3.90 12.09 36.61
CA LEU A 94 3.60 11.37 35.37
C LEU A 94 2.64 10.18 35.53
N PRO A 95 2.76 9.30 36.54
CA PRO A 95 1.84 8.18 36.67
C PRO A 95 0.36 8.59 36.83
N LEU A 96 0.09 9.75 37.43
CA LEU A 96 -1.28 10.29 37.56
C LEU A 96 -1.90 10.64 36.21
N LEU A 97 -1.05 11.00 35.23
CA LEU A 97 -1.44 11.33 33.86
C LEU A 97 -1.70 10.08 33.00
N PHE A 98 -1.10 8.95 33.38
CA PHE A 98 -1.15 7.69 32.63
C PHE A 98 -1.65 6.51 33.49
N PRO A 99 -2.86 6.57 34.05
CA PRO A 99 -3.45 5.41 34.70
C PRO A 99 -3.63 4.25 33.71
N ILE A 100 -3.74 3.02 34.20
CA ILE A 100 -3.97 1.83 33.37
C ILE A 100 -5.34 1.97 32.74
N GLY A 101 -5.42 1.71 31.44
CA GLY A 101 -6.60 1.92 30.62
C GLY A 101 -6.79 3.36 30.16
N GLN A 102 -5.92 4.30 30.52
CA GLN A 102 -5.91 5.65 29.94
C GLN A 102 -5.66 5.55 28.44
N TYR A 103 -6.46 6.27 27.66
CA TYR A 103 -6.22 6.43 26.24
C TYR A 103 -5.15 7.48 26.04
N VAL A 104 -4.23 7.19 25.14
CA VAL A 104 -3.13 8.06 24.79
C VAL A 104 -2.97 8.08 23.28
N HIS A 105 -2.26 9.08 22.79
CA HIS A 105 -1.76 9.08 21.44
C HIS A 105 -0.28 9.44 21.42
N SER A 106 0.42 8.88 20.44
CA SER A 106 1.84 9.14 20.20
C SER A 106 2.04 9.50 18.72
N LYS A 107 3.13 10.19 18.41
CA LYS A 107 3.51 10.48 17.02
C LYS A 107 4.69 9.62 16.63
N TYR A 108 4.49 8.72 15.69
CA TYR A 108 5.51 7.85 15.16
C TYR A 108 5.62 8.04 13.65
N ASP A 109 6.84 8.32 13.16
CA ASP A 109 7.15 8.51 11.73
C ASP A 109 6.13 9.43 11.01
N GLY A 110 5.86 10.59 11.61
CA GLY A 110 4.93 11.58 11.07
C GLY A 110 3.45 11.29 11.27
N THR A 111 3.07 10.11 11.79
CA THR A 111 1.67 9.67 11.91
C THR A 111 1.26 9.53 13.37
N ILE A 112 0.01 9.88 13.71
CA ILE A 112 -0.52 9.76 15.07
C ILE A 112 -1.09 8.35 15.26
N ILE A 113 -0.80 7.70 16.37
CA ILE A 113 -1.32 6.37 16.73
C ILE A 113 -2.05 6.51 18.07
N GLY A 114 -3.26 5.96 18.16
CA GLY A 114 -3.96 5.84 19.43
C GLY A 114 -3.54 4.55 20.11
N GLU A 115 -3.43 4.60 21.43
CA GLU A 115 -2.89 3.54 22.26
C GLU A 115 -3.64 3.52 23.59
N LYS A 116 -3.54 2.41 24.31
CA LYS A 116 -4.09 2.26 25.67
C LYS A 116 -2.96 1.90 26.63
N VAL A 117 -2.88 2.59 27.75
CA VAL A 117 -1.88 2.31 28.79
C VAL A 117 -2.18 0.97 29.45
N THR A 118 -1.18 0.09 29.49
CA THR A 118 -1.23 -1.21 30.17
C THR A 118 -0.33 -1.26 31.41
N GLY A 119 0.63 -0.35 31.51
CA GLY A 119 1.50 -0.19 32.68
C GLY A 119 2.17 1.18 32.70
N ALA A 120 2.44 1.71 33.88
CA ALA A 120 3.02 3.04 34.05
C ALA A 120 3.77 3.10 35.38
N GLU A 121 5.11 3.17 35.32
CA GLU A 121 5.94 3.14 36.53
C GLU A 121 7.19 4.00 36.42
N ILE A 122 7.60 4.59 37.56
CA ILE A 122 8.89 5.28 37.67
C ILE A 122 9.94 4.24 38.04
N LYS A 123 10.94 4.07 37.18
CA LYS A 123 12.09 3.19 37.36
C LYS A 123 13.36 3.99 37.65
N VAL A 124 14.37 3.30 38.16
CA VAL A 124 15.70 3.85 38.43
C VAL A 124 16.73 3.05 37.62
N TYR A 125 17.59 3.74 36.87
CA TYR A 125 18.62 3.13 36.02
C TYR A 125 19.64 2.33 36.82
N ASP A 126 20.07 2.86 37.97
CA ASP A 126 21.21 2.37 38.72
C ASP A 126 21.22 2.87 40.17
N LYS A 127 22.23 2.44 40.93
CA LYS A 127 22.46 2.92 42.32
C LYS A 127 22.78 4.42 42.39
N SER A 128 23.04 5.08 41.27
CA SER A 128 23.30 6.52 41.17
C SER A 128 22.02 7.36 41.27
N GLY A 129 20.84 6.72 41.22
CA GLY A 129 19.56 7.37 41.45
C GLY A 129 18.94 8.05 40.22
N ASN A 130 19.48 7.80 39.03
CA ASN A 130 18.93 8.34 37.79
C ASN A 130 17.57 7.69 37.49
N LYS A 131 16.50 8.48 37.43
CA LYS A 131 15.12 7.98 37.23
C LYS A 131 14.67 8.10 35.78
N TYR A 132 13.76 7.23 35.38
CA TYR A 132 12.98 7.35 34.16
C TYR A 132 11.56 6.84 34.39
N PHE A 133 10.63 7.30 33.56
CA PHE A 133 9.26 6.84 33.60
C PHE A 133 9.04 5.92 32.41
N GLU A 134 8.60 4.70 32.68
CA GLU A 134 8.28 3.70 31.67
C GLU A 134 6.76 3.60 31.53
N ILE A 135 6.28 3.72 30.30
CA ILE A 135 4.87 3.57 29.95
C ILE A 135 4.76 2.37 29.03
N SER A 136 4.11 1.31 29.51
CA SER A 136 3.68 0.19 28.69
C SER A 136 2.33 0.51 28.08
N ILE A 137 2.21 0.28 26.79
CA ILE A 137 1.03 0.60 26.00
C ILE A 137 0.72 -0.52 25.03
N GLU A 138 -0.53 -0.55 24.64
CA GLU A 138 -1.09 -1.51 23.70
C GLU A 138 -1.73 -0.79 22.51
N ALA A 139 -1.59 -1.38 21.34
CA ALA A 139 -2.25 -0.98 20.10
C ALA A 139 -2.75 -2.24 19.36
N ILE A 140 -3.55 -2.03 18.30
CA ILE A 140 -4.09 -3.11 17.47
C ILE A 140 -3.41 -3.10 16.10
N GLY A 141 -2.72 -4.20 15.79
CA GLY A 141 -2.06 -4.47 14.52
C GLY A 141 -2.73 -5.60 13.73
N SER A 142 -2.03 -6.09 12.72
CA SER A 142 -2.42 -7.28 11.94
C SER A 142 -1.17 -7.96 11.39
N ASP A 143 -1.13 -9.29 11.46
CA ASP A 143 -0.13 -10.10 10.74
C ASP A 143 -0.57 -10.42 9.30
N GLY A 144 -1.78 -9.99 8.91
CA GLY A 144 -2.41 -10.23 7.62
C GLY A 144 -3.36 -11.42 7.58
N CYS A 145 -3.31 -12.30 8.58
CA CYS A 145 -4.21 -13.43 8.76
C CYS A 145 -5.21 -13.15 9.89
N SER A 146 -4.75 -12.49 10.95
CA SER A 146 -5.50 -12.16 12.16
C SER A 146 -5.19 -10.74 12.61
N LEU A 147 -6.10 -10.17 13.42
CA LEU A 147 -5.78 -8.97 14.18
C LEU A 147 -4.98 -9.35 15.41
N ILE A 148 -4.02 -8.50 15.78
CA ILE A 148 -3.10 -8.77 16.87
C ILE A 148 -3.08 -7.61 17.87
N ARG A 149 -2.94 -7.93 19.15
CA ARG A 149 -2.56 -6.98 20.20
C ARG A 149 -1.05 -6.85 20.22
N THR A 150 -0.56 -5.67 19.92
CA THR A 150 0.86 -5.34 20.03
C THR A 150 1.10 -4.51 21.27
N SER A 151 2.22 -4.75 21.95
CA SER A 151 2.60 -4.01 23.16
C SER A 151 4.02 -3.50 23.04
N TYR A 152 4.25 -2.28 23.50
CA TYR A 152 5.58 -1.67 23.54
C TYR A 152 5.69 -0.67 24.68
N THR A 153 6.91 -0.25 24.96
CA THR A 153 7.21 0.69 26.02
C THR A 153 7.75 2.01 25.47
N TYR A 154 7.35 3.11 26.09
CA TYR A 154 7.97 4.41 25.95
C TYR A 154 8.74 4.74 27.22
N THR A 155 9.94 5.30 27.05
CA THR A 155 10.75 5.81 28.15
C THR A 155 10.75 7.33 28.12
N ILE A 156 10.39 7.93 29.25
CA ILE A 156 10.52 9.37 29.47
C ILE A 156 11.63 9.58 30.49
N ASN A 157 12.73 10.18 30.05
CA ASN A 157 13.85 10.50 30.92
C ASN A 157 13.45 11.56 31.96
N PHE A 158 14.03 11.47 33.16
CA PHE A 158 13.83 12.45 34.21
C PHE A 158 14.12 13.88 33.72
N TRP A 159 13.30 14.82 34.18
CA TRP A 159 13.55 16.25 34.10
C TRP A 159 13.16 16.92 35.42
N LYS A 160 13.72 18.11 35.67
CA LYS A 160 13.40 18.93 36.84
C LYS A 160 12.42 20.04 36.47
N GLY A 161 11.40 20.25 37.30
CA GLY A 161 10.41 21.32 37.17
C GLY A 161 9.23 20.99 36.25
N LEU A 162 8.53 22.03 35.78
CA LEU A 162 7.35 21.89 34.93
C LEU A 162 7.71 21.71 33.45
N ARG A 163 7.02 20.78 32.79
CA ARG A 163 7.10 20.55 31.35
C ARG A 163 5.72 20.57 30.74
N LYS A 164 5.59 21.08 29.51
CA LYS A 164 4.32 21.01 28.77
C LYS A 164 3.98 19.57 28.39
N ILE A 165 2.71 19.18 28.58
CA ILE A 165 2.21 17.84 28.26
C ILE A 165 2.32 17.56 26.76
N ASP A 166 2.09 18.56 25.90
CA ASP A 166 2.21 18.45 24.44
C ASP A 166 3.65 18.20 23.93
N LYS A 167 4.66 18.30 24.81
CA LYS A 167 6.07 17.98 24.54
C LYS A 167 6.48 16.60 25.06
N LEU A 168 5.55 15.83 25.59
CA LEU A 168 5.79 14.43 25.94
C LEU A 168 5.72 13.55 24.68
N PRO A 169 6.47 12.44 24.63
CA PRO A 169 6.41 11.50 23.51
C PRO A 169 5.06 10.77 23.41
N VAL A 170 4.33 10.69 24.53
CA VAL A 170 3.00 10.10 24.67
C VAL A 170 2.12 11.13 25.37
N ILE A 171 0.92 11.37 24.83
CA ILE A 171 0.02 12.43 25.27
C ILE A 171 -1.34 11.78 25.59
N PRO A 172 -2.02 12.12 26.70
CA PRO A 172 -3.38 11.66 26.96
C PRO A 172 -4.33 12.03 25.82
N LEU A 173 -5.19 11.09 25.47
CA LEU A 173 -6.23 11.25 24.46
C LEU A 173 -7.59 11.19 25.15
N LEU A 174 -8.40 12.23 24.96
CA LEU A 174 -9.78 12.27 25.41
C LEU A 174 -10.71 11.86 24.26
N LYS A 175 -11.88 11.28 24.59
CA LYS A 175 -12.86 10.87 23.55
C LYS A 175 -13.44 12.07 22.81
N GLU A 176 -13.47 13.22 23.49
CA GLU A 176 -13.96 14.49 23.00
C GLU A 176 -12.97 15.17 22.05
N ASP A 177 -11.70 14.73 22.01
CA ASP A 177 -10.69 15.30 21.14
C ASP A 177 -11.02 15.01 19.67
N GLU A 178 -10.86 16.01 18.79
CA GLU A 178 -11.04 15.82 17.35
C GLU A 178 -10.15 14.69 16.77
N ILE A 179 -8.97 14.49 17.37
CA ILE A 179 -8.04 13.42 16.98
C ILE A 179 -8.66 12.05 17.24
N TYR A 180 -9.41 11.85 18.32
CA TYR A 180 -10.03 10.56 18.64
C TYR A 180 -10.95 10.09 17.50
N ASN A 181 -11.82 10.98 17.01
CA ASN A 181 -12.73 10.67 15.92
C ASN A 181 -11.99 10.34 14.61
N LYS A 182 -10.87 11.02 14.33
CA LYS A 182 -10.02 10.71 13.17
C LYS A 182 -9.39 9.32 13.30
N LEU A 183 -8.91 8.96 14.49
CA LEU A 183 -8.32 7.65 14.77
C LEU A 183 -9.36 6.53 14.64
N VAL A 184 -10.58 6.73 15.15
CA VAL A 184 -11.69 5.77 14.99
C VAL A 184 -12.04 5.57 13.51
N ALA A 185 -12.17 6.65 12.73
CA ALA A 185 -12.47 6.55 11.30
C ALA A 185 -11.37 5.80 10.53
N ARG A 186 -10.09 6.03 10.87
CA ARG A 186 -8.97 5.25 10.34
C ARG A 186 -9.05 3.78 10.77
N GLY A 187 -9.36 3.51 12.04
CA GLY A 187 -9.47 2.16 12.58
C GLY A 187 -10.49 1.31 11.83
N LYS A 188 -11.64 1.90 11.44
CA LYS A 188 -12.63 1.23 10.58
C LYS A 188 -12.04 0.81 9.25
N LYS A 189 -11.26 1.68 8.58
CA LYS A 189 -10.55 1.33 7.35
C LYS A 189 -9.48 0.27 7.59
N PHE A 190 -8.74 0.38 8.69
CA PHE A 190 -7.71 -0.60 9.05
C PHE A 190 -8.33 -1.99 9.19
N VAL A 191 -9.31 -2.17 10.08
CA VAL A 191 -9.97 -3.47 10.32
C VAL A 191 -10.55 -4.05 9.02
N LYS A 192 -11.17 -3.21 8.17
CA LYS A 192 -11.71 -3.63 6.87
C LYS A 192 -10.65 -4.24 5.94
N TYR A 193 -9.42 -3.73 5.95
CA TYR A 193 -8.41 -4.05 4.95
C TYR A 193 -7.15 -4.74 5.51
N ALA A 194 -7.09 -4.97 6.82
CA ALA A 194 -5.89 -5.49 7.49
C ALA A 194 -5.73 -7.01 7.40
N ILE A 195 -6.82 -7.75 7.17
CA ILE A 195 -6.82 -9.21 7.00
C ILE A 195 -7.05 -9.54 5.53
N GLY A 196 -6.31 -10.53 5.03
CA GLY A 196 -6.40 -10.99 3.65
C GLY A 196 -5.74 -10.01 2.68
N TYR A 197 -6.21 -10.03 1.44
CA TYR A 197 -5.72 -9.15 0.37
C TYR A 197 -6.84 -8.30 -0.22
N HIS A 198 -6.54 -7.03 -0.51
CA HIS A 198 -7.51 -6.05 -1.00
C HIS A 198 -6.95 -5.21 -2.15
N PHE A 199 -7.61 -5.27 -3.30
CA PHE A 199 -7.23 -4.48 -4.47
C PHE A 199 -7.86 -3.09 -4.40
N LEU A 200 -7.04 -2.08 -4.15
CA LEU A 200 -7.49 -0.73 -3.79
C LEU A 200 -6.76 0.36 -4.56
N LYS A 201 -7.24 1.59 -4.42
CA LYS A 201 -6.58 2.79 -4.91
C LYS A 201 -5.99 3.58 -3.75
N HIS A 202 -4.77 4.06 -3.93
CA HIS A 202 -4.11 4.96 -2.98
C HIS A 202 -3.80 6.32 -3.62
N SER A 203 -3.95 7.38 -2.82
CA SER A 203 -3.85 8.76 -3.30
C SER A 203 -2.57 9.49 -2.90
N SER A 204 -1.63 8.86 -2.19
CA SER A 204 -0.37 9.54 -1.79
C SER A 204 0.65 9.61 -2.93
N LYS A 205 1.58 10.57 -2.90
CA LYS A 205 2.55 10.80 -4.00
C LYS A 205 3.42 9.57 -4.32
N SER A 206 3.88 8.83 -3.31
CA SER A 206 4.81 7.69 -3.48
C SER A 206 4.11 6.39 -3.88
N SER A 207 2.82 6.24 -3.58
CA SER A 207 2.01 5.03 -3.84
C SER A 207 0.78 5.31 -4.70
N LYS A 208 0.77 6.44 -5.43
CA LYS A 208 -0.39 6.88 -6.23
C LYS A 208 -0.71 5.81 -7.27
N GLY A 209 -1.95 5.33 -7.25
CA GLY A 209 -2.44 4.37 -8.25
C GLY A 209 -3.12 3.18 -7.62
N ARG A 210 -3.17 2.09 -8.39
CA ARG A 210 -3.73 0.81 -7.95
C ARG A 210 -2.69 0.01 -7.17
N ILE A 211 -3.11 -0.51 -6.02
CA ILE A 211 -2.27 -1.22 -5.06
C ILE A 211 -2.96 -2.49 -4.59
N MET A 212 -2.17 -3.47 -4.17
CA MET A 212 -2.67 -4.62 -3.42
C MET A 212 -2.27 -4.48 -1.96
N VAL A 213 -3.22 -4.29 -1.06
CA VAL A 213 -2.96 -4.41 0.39
C VAL A 213 -2.89 -5.89 0.70
N ASP A 214 -1.78 -6.36 1.27
CA ASP A 214 -1.60 -7.76 1.69
C ASP A 214 -0.46 -7.81 2.71
N VAL A 215 -0.84 -7.84 4.00
CA VAL A 215 0.14 -7.81 5.09
C VAL A 215 0.85 -9.15 5.22
N SER A 216 0.14 -10.26 5.00
CA SER A 216 0.64 -11.63 5.19
C SER A 216 1.80 -11.99 4.26
N ARG A 217 1.82 -11.40 3.05
CA ARG A 217 2.84 -11.68 2.03
C ARG A 217 3.98 -10.68 2.01
N TYR A 218 3.93 -9.63 2.83
CA TYR A 218 5.00 -8.66 2.90
C TYR A 218 6.26 -9.26 3.55
N LYS A 219 7.25 -9.61 2.73
CA LYS A 219 8.56 -10.12 3.15
C LYS A 219 9.64 -9.02 3.12
N GLY A 220 9.36 -7.88 3.75
CA GLY A 220 10.28 -6.74 3.76
C GLY A 220 11.69 -7.12 4.22
N LYS A 221 12.72 -6.79 3.43
CA LYS A 221 14.13 -7.14 3.68
C LYS A 221 14.74 -6.50 4.94
N ASN A 222 14.07 -5.51 5.51
CA ASN A 222 14.40 -4.85 6.78
C ASN A 222 13.08 -4.42 7.41
N THR A 223 12.45 -5.29 8.21
CA THR A 223 11.33 -4.88 9.05
C THR A 223 11.84 -3.84 10.04
N ASN A 224 11.63 -2.56 9.72
CA ASN A 224 11.91 -1.49 10.66
C ASN A 224 11.04 -1.69 11.93
N ASN A 225 11.42 -1.03 13.03
CA ASN A 225 10.73 -1.17 14.31
C ASN A 225 9.22 -0.92 14.21
N TYR A 226 8.77 -0.09 13.28
CA TYR A 226 7.36 0.14 13.03
C TYR A 226 6.63 -1.07 12.46
N THR A 227 7.19 -1.69 11.41
CA THR A 227 6.58 -2.87 10.78
C THR A 227 6.42 -3.97 11.81
N ARG A 228 7.47 -4.18 12.62
CA ARG A 228 7.46 -5.15 13.72
C ARG A 228 6.32 -4.88 14.71
N ARG A 229 6.15 -3.63 15.15
CA ARG A 229 5.02 -3.22 16.01
C ARG A 229 3.66 -3.53 15.37
N CYS A 230 3.54 -3.42 14.05
CA CYS A 230 2.25 -3.60 13.39
C CYS A 230 1.91 -5.06 13.06
N THR A 231 2.90 -5.95 13.03
CA THR A 231 2.78 -7.32 12.50
C THR A 231 3.18 -8.43 13.47
N GLU A 232 3.81 -8.09 14.60
CA GLU A 232 4.12 -9.03 15.68
C GLU A 232 3.33 -8.66 16.95
N GLY A 233 2.61 -9.64 17.50
CA GLY A 233 1.75 -9.47 18.66
C GLY A 233 1.05 -10.76 19.04
N ILE A 234 0.08 -10.66 19.94
CA ILE A 234 -0.76 -11.77 20.37
C ILE A 234 -2.04 -11.74 19.53
N GLU A 235 -2.36 -12.85 18.89
CA GLU A 235 -3.61 -13.01 18.12
C GLU A 235 -4.84 -12.68 18.98
N MET A 236 -5.79 -11.97 18.38
CA MET A 236 -7.04 -11.61 19.01
C MET A 236 -8.11 -12.66 18.71
N ASP A 237 -8.72 -13.21 19.77
CA ASP A 237 -9.84 -14.16 19.64
C ASP A 237 -11.17 -13.48 19.27
N ASP A 238 -11.32 -12.20 19.63
CA ASP A 238 -12.52 -11.40 19.45
C ASP A 238 -12.34 -10.29 18.39
N ASP A 239 -13.43 -9.91 17.73
CA ASP A 239 -13.48 -8.73 16.87
C ASP A 239 -13.16 -7.44 17.63
N VAL A 240 -12.65 -6.43 16.89
CA VAL A 240 -12.35 -5.11 17.45
C VAL A 240 -13.63 -4.38 17.82
N LYS A 241 -13.78 -4.05 19.10
CA LYS A 241 -14.91 -3.26 19.61
C LYS A 241 -14.83 -1.83 19.09
N GLU A 242 -15.99 -1.18 18.92
CA GLU A 242 -16.09 0.20 18.42
C GLU A 242 -15.22 1.18 19.23
N GLU A 243 -15.18 0.99 20.55
CA GLU A 243 -14.39 1.80 21.49
C GLU A 243 -12.88 1.57 21.42
N GLU A 244 -12.42 0.53 20.74
CA GLU A 244 -11.01 0.18 20.55
C GLU A 244 -10.49 0.53 19.15
N LEU A 245 -11.36 0.95 18.22
CA LEU A 245 -10.97 1.30 16.85
C LEU A 245 -9.90 2.40 16.77
N PHE A 246 -9.87 3.32 17.74
CA PHE A 246 -8.84 4.36 17.79
C PHE A 246 -7.42 3.80 18.01
N MET A 247 -7.32 2.56 18.52
CA MET A 247 -6.06 1.87 18.81
C MET A 247 -5.43 1.19 17.59
N CYS A 248 -6.16 1.10 16.47
CA CYS A 248 -5.63 0.48 15.25
C CYS A 248 -4.44 1.28 14.70
N VAL A 249 -3.36 0.58 14.37
CA VAL A 249 -2.17 1.19 13.77
C VAL A 249 -2.50 1.88 12.45
N SER A 250 -1.63 2.80 12.04
CA SER A 250 -1.95 3.73 10.96
C SER A 250 -1.66 3.22 9.56
N ARG A 251 -0.75 2.24 9.41
CA ARG A 251 -0.29 1.80 8.09
C ARG A 251 -0.44 0.31 7.88
N LEU A 252 -0.62 -0.04 6.61
CA LEU A 252 -0.70 -1.41 6.09
C LEU A 252 0.39 -1.61 5.04
N SER A 253 0.85 -2.84 4.89
CA SER A 253 1.75 -3.21 3.80
C SER A 253 0.96 -3.38 2.51
N ALA A 254 1.43 -2.75 1.44
CA ALA A 254 0.79 -2.85 0.14
C ALA A 254 1.80 -2.86 -1.01
N TYR A 255 1.48 -3.61 -2.06
CA TYR A 255 2.25 -3.68 -3.29
C TYR A 255 1.74 -2.66 -4.32
N SER A 256 2.63 -1.86 -4.90
CA SER A 256 2.32 -0.93 -5.98
C SER A 256 2.50 -1.60 -7.34
N PHE A 257 1.43 -1.70 -8.13
CA PHE A 257 1.51 -2.24 -9.49
C PHE A 257 2.22 -1.29 -10.47
N VAL A 258 2.33 0.00 -10.12
CA VAL A 258 3.02 1.03 -10.92
C VAL A 258 4.53 0.97 -10.68
N TRP A 259 4.93 0.93 -9.41
CA TRP A 259 6.34 0.99 -9.01
C TRP A 259 6.98 -0.38 -8.83
N LYS A 260 6.18 -1.44 -8.85
CA LYS A 260 6.59 -2.84 -8.67
C LYS A 260 7.26 -3.14 -7.33
N GLU A 261 6.89 -2.37 -6.31
CA GLU A 261 7.50 -2.40 -4.98
C GLU A 261 6.46 -2.42 -3.87
N TRP A 262 6.88 -2.93 -2.71
CA TRP A 262 6.10 -2.91 -1.49
C TRP A 262 6.33 -1.63 -0.69
N TYR A 263 5.25 -1.07 -0.13
CA TYR A 263 5.26 0.14 0.69
C TYR A 263 4.42 -0.04 1.95
N LEU A 264 4.79 0.69 3.01
CA LEU A 264 3.91 0.94 4.14
C LEU A 264 3.04 2.16 3.83
N ILE A 265 1.74 1.95 3.69
CA ILE A 265 0.81 2.99 3.28
C ILE A 265 -0.16 3.36 4.41
N ASN A 266 -0.49 4.64 4.55
CA ASN A 266 -1.49 5.07 5.53
C ASN A 266 -2.89 4.60 5.11
N ALA A 267 -3.59 3.91 6.01
CA ALA A 267 -4.95 3.41 5.81
C ALA A 267 -5.97 4.51 5.55
N GLU A 268 -5.72 5.74 6.02
CA GLU A 268 -6.59 6.90 5.78
C GLU A 268 -6.81 7.19 4.28
N HIS A 269 -5.78 6.96 3.47
CA HIS A 269 -5.75 7.26 2.03
C HIS A 269 -6.14 6.07 1.15
N LEU A 270 -6.66 4.99 1.74
CA LEU A 270 -7.25 3.87 1.02
C LEU A 270 -8.65 4.22 0.52
N ASN A 271 -8.90 3.91 -0.75
CA ASN A 271 -10.19 4.08 -1.40
C ASN A 271 -10.46 2.88 -2.31
N ASP A 272 -11.73 2.57 -2.53
CA ASP A 272 -12.14 1.57 -3.49
C ASP A 272 -11.83 2.04 -4.93
N ILE A 273 -11.64 1.08 -5.84
CA ILE A 273 -11.34 1.37 -7.24
C ILE A 273 -12.65 1.61 -7.99
N SER A 274 -12.70 2.69 -8.78
CA SER A 274 -13.75 2.88 -9.79
C SER A 274 -13.29 2.20 -11.08
N PHE A 275 -13.87 1.05 -11.40
CA PHE A 275 -13.60 0.31 -12.63
C PHE A 275 -14.44 0.86 -13.80
N ASP A 276 -13.94 0.68 -15.03
CA ASP A 276 -14.69 0.98 -16.27
C ASP A 276 -15.21 -0.32 -16.88
N ASP A 277 -16.43 -0.72 -16.51
CA ASP A 277 -17.05 -1.97 -16.97
C ASP A 277 -17.28 -2.02 -18.48
N GLU A 278 -17.37 -0.85 -19.12
CA GLU A 278 -17.58 -0.69 -20.56
C GLU A 278 -16.26 -0.63 -21.34
N ALA A 279 -15.11 -0.66 -20.68
CA ALA A 279 -13.80 -0.52 -21.32
C ALA A 279 -13.58 -1.55 -22.44
N PHE A 280 -14.04 -2.79 -22.23
CA PHE A 280 -13.91 -3.87 -23.22
C PHE A 280 -14.86 -3.68 -24.40
N ASP A 281 -16.03 -3.11 -24.15
CA ASP A 281 -17.05 -2.90 -25.18
C ASP A 281 -16.63 -1.79 -26.15
N LYS A 282 -15.87 -0.80 -25.66
CA LYS A 282 -15.25 0.29 -26.44
C LYS A 282 -14.11 -0.16 -27.36
N LEU A 283 -13.58 -1.39 -27.20
CA LEU A 283 -12.52 -1.90 -28.08
C LEU A 283 -13.05 -2.13 -29.49
N VAL A 284 -12.28 -1.72 -30.50
CA VAL A 284 -12.56 -2.03 -31.90
C VAL A 284 -12.07 -3.45 -32.22
N LEU A 285 -12.90 -4.42 -31.85
CA LEU A 285 -12.74 -5.85 -32.11
C LEU A 285 -14.08 -6.42 -32.58
N ASP A 286 -14.06 -7.44 -33.44
CA ASP A 286 -15.29 -8.09 -33.88
C ASP A 286 -15.97 -8.85 -32.72
N GLN A 287 -17.30 -8.98 -32.82
CA GLN A 287 -18.11 -9.53 -31.76
C GLN A 287 -17.79 -11.00 -31.45
N THR A 288 -17.37 -11.77 -32.46
CA THR A 288 -16.99 -13.18 -32.30
C THR A 288 -15.76 -13.31 -31.42
N ARG A 289 -14.71 -12.52 -31.70
CA ARG A 289 -13.50 -12.48 -30.86
C ARG A 289 -13.78 -11.98 -29.46
N LYS A 290 -14.59 -10.92 -29.31
CA LYS A 290 -15.01 -10.43 -27.98
C LYS A 290 -15.69 -11.53 -27.16
N SER A 291 -16.65 -12.23 -27.77
CA SER A 291 -17.41 -13.29 -27.10
C SER A 291 -16.54 -14.47 -26.70
N LEU A 292 -15.58 -14.84 -27.55
CA LEU A 292 -14.62 -15.92 -27.30
C LEU A 292 -13.67 -15.59 -26.14
N ILE A 293 -13.13 -14.37 -26.12
CA ILE A 293 -12.29 -13.89 -25.02
C ILE A 293 -13.09 -13.92 -23.72
N GLU A 294 -14.28 -13.32 -23.70
CA GLU A 294 -15.12 -13.29 -22.50
C GLU A 294 -15.45 -14.67 -21.97
N SER A 295 -15.80 -15.60 -22.86
CA SER A 295 -16.20 -16.96 -22.47
C SER A 295 -15.05 -17.69 -21.77
N LEU A 296 -13.83 -17.59 -22.30
CA LEU A 296 -12.67 -18.29 -21.75
C LEU A 296 -12.16 -17.65 -20.48
N VAL A 297 -12.15 -16.31 -20.44
CA VAL A 297 -11.83 -15.56 -19.23
C VAL A 297 -12.82 -15.93 -18.11
N LYS A 298 -14.14 -15.91 -18.36
CA LYS A 298 -15.16 -16.27 -17.37
C LYS A 298 -15.03 -17.73 -16.90
N PHE A 299 -14.78 -18.64 -17.85
CA PHE A 299 -14.58 -20.05 -17.55
C PHE A 299 -13.39 -20.28 -16.61
N GLU A 300 -12.26 -19.64 -16.89
CA GLU A 300 -11.04 -19.77 -16.08
C GLU A 300 -11.26 -19.28 -14.64
N TYR A 301 -11.99 -18.18 -14.47
CA TYR A 301 -12.33 -17.72 -13.12
C TYR A 301 -13.28 -18.66 -12.37
N SER A 302 -14.24 -19.28 -13.07
CA SER A 302 -15.19 -20.22 -12.45
C SER A 302 -14.53 -21.52 -11.96
N LYS A 303 -13.41 -21.92 -12.56
CA LYS A 303 -12.67 -23.13 -12.18
C LYS A 303 -11.88 -23.00 -10.89
N SER A 304 -11.52 -21.78 -10.47
CA SER A 304 -10.71 -21.58 -9.25
C SER A 304 -11.35 -22.11 -7.96
N ASP A 305 -12.61 -22.54 -8.00
CA ASP A 305 -13.37 -23.11 -6.87
C ASP A 305 -13.51 -24.66 -6.92
N ILE A 306 -13.11 -25.35 -8.00
CA ILE A 306 -13.36 -26.80 -8.18
C ILE A 306 -12.09 -27.49 -8.74
N ILE A 307 -11.24 -28.02 -7.84
CA ILE A 307 -10.10 -28.95 -8.06
C ILE A 307 -9.21 -28.66 -9.30
N SER A 308 -8.03 -28.09 -9.06
CA SER A 308 -7.03 -27.75 -10.08
C SER A 308 -6.27 -28.97 -10.63
N ASN A 309 -6.16 -29.09 -11.95
CA ASN A 309 -5.22 -29.99 -12.63
C ASN A 309 -4.15 -29.21 -13.42
N LYS A 310 -3.16 -29.94 -13.95
CA LYS A 310 -2.03 -29.38 -14.72
C LYS A 310 -2.51 -28.90 -16.10
N GLY A 311 -2.22 -27.66 -16.47
CA GLY A 311 -2.56 -27.08 -17.78
C GLY A 311 -3.86 -26.26 -17.83
N ASP A 312 -4.39 -25.83 -16.68
CA ASP A 312 -5.66 -25.10 -16.62
C ASP A 312 -5.58 -23.61 -16.98
N GLY A 313 -4.39 -22.96 -16.95
CA GLY A 313 -4.27 -21.53 -17.24
C GLY A 313 -4.65 -21.12 -18.67
N CYS A 314 -5.16 -19.89 -18.84
CA CYS A 314 -5.56 -19.34 -20.13
C CYS A 314 -4.52 -18.34 -20.65
N THR A 315 -3.80 -18.72 -21.71
CA THR A 315 -2.76 -17.87 -22.31
C THR A 315 -3.23 -17.33 -23.66
N PHE A 316 -3.27 -16.01 -23.79
CA PHE A 316 -3.62 -15.30 -25.01
C PHE A 316 -2.36 -14.73 -25.65
N LEU A 317 -2.14 -14.97 -26.95
CA LEU A 317 -1.12 -14.27 -27.73
C LEU A 317 -1.80 -13.24 -28.65
N LEU A 318 -1.54 -11.97 -28.39
CA LEU A 318 -2.03 -10.84 -29.16
C LEU A 318 -0.91 -10.35 -30.07
N TYR A 319 -1.11 -10.41 -31.39
CA TYR A 319 -0.07 -10.05 -32.33
C TYR A 319 -0.60 -9.19 -33.47
N GLY A 320 0.28 -8.35 -34.02
CA GLY A 320 -0.06 -7.42 -35.09
C GLY A 320 0.77 -6.13 -35.04
N PRO A 321 0.47 -5.14 -35.90
CA PRO A 321 1.20 -3.87 -35.94
C PRO A 321 1.18 -3.11 -34.60
N PRO A 322 2.14 -2.21 -34.35
CA PRO A 322 2.11 -1.37 -33.14
C PRO A 322 0.90 -0.41 -33.16
N GLY A 323 0.37 -0.10 -31.97
CA GLY A 323 -0.67 0.94 -31.83
C GLY A 323 -2.11 0.53 -32.15
N VAL A 324 -2.39 -0.77 -32.32
CA VAL A 324 -3.72 -1.30 -32.68
C VAL A 324 -4.56 -1.81 -31.49
N GLY A 325 -4.14 -1.56 -30.25
CA GLY A 325 -4.95 -1.89 -29.05
C GLY A 325 -4.68 -3.25 -28.40
N LYS A 326 -3.53 -3.89 -28.67
CA LYS A 326 -3.14 -5.16 -28.03
C LYS A 326 -3.07 -5.06 -26.50
N THR A 327 -2.21 -4.17 -25.99
CA THR A 327 -2.07 -3.89 -24.54
C THR A 327 -3.40 -3.45 -23.91
N LEU A 328 -4.15 -2.59 -24.62
CA LEU A 328 -5.45 -2.08 -24.18
C LEU A 328 -6.49 -3.19 -23.98
N THR A 329 -6.36 -4.31 -24.70
CA THR A 329 -7.26 -5.45 -24.54
C THR A 329 -7.11 -6.10 -23.17
N ALA A 330 -5.88 -6.31 -22.71
CA ALA A 330 -5.63 -6.85 -21.38
C ALA A 330 -6.07 -5.87 -20.26
N GLU A 331 -5.83 -4.56 -20.46
CA GLU A 331 -6.30 -3.52 -19.55
C GLU A 331 -7.84 -3.52 -19.43
N ALA A 332 -8.54 -3.53 -20.56
CA ALA A 332 -10.00 -3.52 -20.58
C ALA A 332 -10.63 -4.78 -19.95
N ILE A 333 -9.98 -5.94 -20.10
CA ILE A 333 -10.43 -7.18 -19.45
C ILE A 333 -10.18 -7.11 -17.94
N SER A 334 -9.05 -6.55 -17.51
CA SER A 334 -8.78 -6.29 -16.08
C SER A 334 -9.82 -5.35 -15.46
N GLU A 335 -10.23 -4.31 -16.20
CA GLU A 335 -11.34 -3.45 -15.77
C GLU A 335 -12.63 -4.25 -15.65
N LYS A 336 -13.06 -4.95 -16.70
CA LYS A 336 -14.34 -5.67 -16.73
C LYS A 336 -14.48 -6.76 -15.66
N LEU A 337 -13.36 -7.31 -15.18
CA LEU A 337 -13.34 -8.36 -14.16
C LEU A 337 -13.06 -7.85 -12.75
N HIS A 338 -12.83 -6.54 -12.59
CA HIS A 338 -12.39 -5.93 -11.33
C HIS A 338 -11.13 -6.59 -10.75
N ARG A 339 -10.19 -6.99 -11.62
CA ARG A 339 -8.96 -7.71 -11.22
C ARG A 339 -7.72 -6.86 -11.40
N PRO A 340 -6.66 -7.08 -10.61
CA PRO A 340 -5.38 -6.42 -10.83
C PRO A 340 -4.77 -6.83 -12.17
N LEU A 341 -4.13 -5.87 -12.86
CA LEU A 341 -3.27 -6.14 -14.00
C LEU A 341 -1.81 -6.02 -13.57
N TYR A 342 -1.08 -7.13 -13.60
CA TYR A 342 0.37 -7.15 -13.43
C TYR A 342 1.04 -7.10 -14.80
N THR A 343 1.40 -5.91 -15.26
CA THR A 343 2.24 -5.73 -16.44
C THR A 343 3.70 -6.01 -16.10
N ILE A 344 4.34 -6.96 -16.80
CA ILE A 344 5.75 -7.30 -16.64
C ILE A 344 6.55 -6.55 -17.71
N SER A 345 7.52 -5.75 -17.27
CA SER A 345 8.48 -5.12 -18.17
C SER A 345 9.77 -5.94 -18.27
N ILE A 346 10.47 -5.81 -19.40
CA ILE A 346 11.71 -6.54 -19.71
C ILE A 346 12.81 -6.26 -18.68
N GLY A 347 12.84 -5.05 -18.13
CA GLY A 347 13.82 -4.66 -17.11
C GLY A 347 13.65 -5.38 -15.77
N GLU A 348 12.47 -5.94 -15.47
CA GLU A 348 12.19 -6.62 -14.19
C GLU A 348 12.72 -8.05 -14.13
N LEU A 349 13.00 -8.67 -15.28
CA LEU A 349 13.24 -10.11 -15.40
C LEU A 349 14.72 -10.53 -15.39
N GLY A 350 15.65 -9.57 -15.38
CA GLY A 350 17.08 -9.85 -15.46
C GLY A 350 17.54 -10.35 -16.83
N THR A 351 18.84 -10.63 -16.96
CA THR A 351 19.49 -10.99 -18.24
C THR A 351 19.98 -12.44 -18.30
N ASP A 352 19.82 -13.20 -17.21
CA ASP A 352 20.17 -14.61 -17.14
C ASP A 352 19.01 -15.48 -16.65
N ALA A 353 19.10 -16.79 -16.94
CA ALA A 353 18.03 -17.75 -16.72
C ALA A 353 17.66 -17.93 -15.24
N LYS A 354 18.61 -17.74 -14.32
CA LYS A 354 18.38 -17.94 -12.89
C LYS A 354 17.61 -16.76 -12.29
N ASP A 355 18.00 -15.55 -12.64
CA ASP A 355 17.31 -14.33 -12.20
C ASP A 355 15.92 -14.24 -12.82
N LEU A 356 15.78 -14.57 -14.12
CA LEU A 356 14.49 -14.71 -14.80
C LEU A 356 13.57 -15.69 -14.07
N GLU A 357 14.08 -16.89 -13.76
CA GLU A 357 13.29 -17.91 -13.08
C GLU A 357 12.79 -17.43 -11.72
N LYS A 358 13.67 -16.81 -10.94
CA LYS A 358 13.37 -16.33 -9.59
C LYS A 358 12.31 -15.24 -9.61
N GLU A 359 12.48 -14.21 -10.43
CA GLU A 359 11.54 -13.08 -10.46
C GLU A 359 10.20 -13.48 -11.11
N LEU A 360 10.18 -14.27 -12.20
CA LEU A 360 8.93 -14.75 -12.77
C LEU A 360 8.15 -15.65 -11.82
N ARG A 361 8.81 -16.56 -11.10
CA ARG A 361 8.13 -17.39 -10.08
C ARG A 361 7.45 -16.53 -9.02
N LYS A 362 8.16 -15.54 -8.50
CA LYS A 362 7.62 -14.58 -7.52
C LYS A 362 6.42 -13.82 -8.09
N ILE A 363 6.50 -13.35 -9.33
CA ILE A 363 5.39 -12.64 -9.99
C ILE A 363 4.19 -13.57 -10.17
N PHE A 364 4.40 -14.80 -10.66
CA PHE A 364 3.34 -15.77 -10.90
C PHE A 364 2.67 -16.22 -9.60
N GLU A 365 3.43 -16.40 -8.52
CA GLU A 365 2.90 -16.69 -7.19
C GLU A 365 2.04 -15.53 -6.65
N MET A 366 2.51 -14.29 -6.75
CA MET A 366 1.73 -13.11 -6.35
C MET A 366 0.45 -12.99 -7.18
N ALA A 367 0.57 -13.14 -8.51
CA ALA A 367 -0.57 -13.04 -9.41
C ALA A 367 -1.61 -14.14 -9.15
N HIS A 368 -1.18 -15.37 -8.87
CA HIS A 368 -2.07 -16.46 -8.52
C HIS A 368 -2.86 -16.16 -7.23
N VAL A 369 -2.16 -15.75 -6.16
CA VAL A 369 -2.80 -15.41 -4.86
C VAL A 369 -3.80 -14.26 -5.02
N TRP A 370 -3.41 -13.21 -5.74
CA TRP A 370 -4.24 -12.01 -5.92
C TRP A 370 -5.27 -12.15 -7.05
N LYS A 371 -5.34 -13.32 -7.70
CA LYS A 371 -6.15 -13.57 -8.90
C LYS A 371 -5.93 -12.47 -9.98
N ALA A 372 -4.69 -11.99 -10.09
CA ALA A 372 -4.29 -10.94 -11.01
C ALA A 372 -4.09 -11.48 -12.43
N ILE A 373 -4.45 -10.67 -13.41
CA ILE A 373 -4.16 -10.90 -14.82
C ILE A 373 -2.71 -10.49 -15.06
N ILE A 374 -1.94 -11.33 -15.75
CA ILE A 374 -0.58 -11.01 -16.14
C ILE A 374 -0.59 -10.49 -17.58
N LEU A 375 0.14 -9.42 -17.82
CA LEU A 375 0.44 -8.92 -19.17
C LEU A 375 1.95 -8.89 -19.36
N ILE A 376 2.43 -9.56 -20.39
CA ILE A 376 3.83 -9.52 -20.81
C ILE A 376 3.85 -8.86 -22.19
N ASP A 377 4.34 -7.62 -22.23
CA ASP A 377 4.39 -6.82 -23.45
C ASP A 377 5.70 -7.12 -24.22
N GLU A 378 5.65 -7.13 -25.55
CA GLU A 378 6.81 -7.29 -26.45
C GLU A 378 7.62 -8.56 -26.19
N VAL A 379 6.92 -9.69 -26.09
CA VAL A 379 7.53 -10.97 -25.71
C VAL A 379 8.54 -11.49 -26.73
N ASP A 380 8.52 -10.98 -27.97
CA ASP A 380 9.52 -11.27 -29.00
C ASP A 380 10.95 -10.99 -28.55
N ILE A 381 11.19 -10.05 -27.63
CA ILE A 381 12.55 -9.75 -27.17
C ILE A 381 13.18 -10.96 -26.45
N PHE A 382 12.41 -11.68 -25.64
CA PHE A 382 12.89 -12.88 -24.94
C PHE A 382 12.79 -14.15 -25.78
N LEU A 383 11.85 -14.19 -26.72
CA LEU A 383 11.31 -15.44 -27.26
C LEU A 383 11.57 -15.67 -28.75
N GLU A 384 12.59 -15.02 -29.33
CA GLU A 384 12.99 -15.37 -30.69
C GLU A 384 13.42 -16.84 -30.79
N ARG A 385 13.26 -17.39 -31.99
CA ARG A 385 13.63 -18.76 -32.33
C ARG A 385 15.03 -19.12 -31.83
N ARG A 386 15.12 -20.31 -31.23
CA ARG A 386 16.37 -20.88 -30.74
C ARG A 386 17.43 -20.95 -31.85
N SER A 387 18.64 -20.50 -31.52
CA SER A 387 19.83 -20.57 -32.38
C SER A 387 20.84 -21.53 -31.77
N ALA A 388 21.50 -22.35 -32.60
CA ALA A 388 22.55 -23.27 -32.14
C ALA A 388 23.72 -22.54 -31.44
N HIS A 389 23.90 -21.26 -31.73
CA HIS A 389 25.00 -20.44 -31.20
C HIS A 389 24.63 -19.61 -29.96
N GLU A 390 23.36 -19.59 -29.55
CA GLU A 390 22.85 -18.73 -28.46
C GLU A 390 22.37 -19.53 -27.24
N ILE A 391 23.27 -20.30 -26.61
CA ILE A 391 22.95 -21.17 -25.47
C ILE A 391 22.25 -20.41 -24.33
N LYS A 392 22.74 -19.21 -23.98
CA LYS A 392 22.16 -18.40 -22.89
C LYS A 392 20.73 -17.98 -23.18
N ARG A 393 20.43 -17.58 -24.42
CA ARG A 393 19.09 -17.19 -24.84
C ARG A 393 18.15 -18.38 -24.88
N ASN A 394 18.62 -19.51 -25.43
CA ASN A 394 17.84 -20.75 -25.44
C ASN A 394 17.46 -21.17 -24.01
N ALA A 395 18.34 -20.97 -23.03
CA ALA A 395 18.03 -21.23 -21.63
C ALA A 395 16.92 -20.31 -21.09
N LEU A 396 16.92 -19.00 -21.42
CA LEU A 396 15.85 -18.07 -21.06
C LEU A 396 14.50 -18.53 -21.63
N VAL A 397 14.47 -18.87 -22.93
CA VAL A 397 13.27 -19.37 -23.62
C VAL A 397 12.73 -20.64 -22.94
N CYS A 398 13.60 -21.61 -22.65
CA CYS A 398 13.22 -22.85 -21.97
C CYS A 398 12.64 -22.60 -20.56
N VAL A 399 13.27 -21.72 -19.77
CA VAL A 399 12.78 -21.35 -18.44
C VAL A 399 11.41 -20.69 -18.53
N PHE A 400 11.26 -19.72 -19.43
CA PHE A 400 10.00 -18.99 -19.61
C PHE A 400 8.85 -19.92 -20.00
N LEU A 401 9.03 -20.74 -21.03
CA LEU A 401 8.05 -21.73 -21.50
C LEU A 401 7.61 -22.68 -20.38
N ARG A 402 8.59 -23.19 -19.62
CA ARG A 402 8.31 -24.08 -18.49
C ARG A 402 7.51 -23.36 -17.41
N LEU A 403 7.81 -22.11 -17.09
CA LEU A 403 7.07 -21.35 -16.07
C LEU A 403 5.64 -21.03 -16.51
N LEU A 404 5.42 -20.72 -17.80
CA LEU A 404 4.08 -20.58 -18.35
C LEU A 404 3.25 -21.85 -18.16
N ASP A 405 3.83 -23.04 -18.36
CA ASP A 405 3.14 -24.33 -18.15
C ASP A 405 2.66 -24.53 -16.70
N TYR A 406 3.29 -23.87 -15.73
CA TYR A 406 2.93 -23.95 -14.30
C TYR A 406 1.89 -22.90 -13.87
N HIS A 407 1.66 -21.86 -14.67
CA HIS A 407 0.76 -20.79 -14.27
C HIS A 407 -0.70 -21.18 -14.50
N GLN A 408 -1.51 -21.15 -13.44
CA GLN A 408 -2.94 -21.50 -13.45
C GLN A 408 -3.80 -20.23 -13.38
N GLY A 409 -3.58 -19.31 -14.32
CA GLY A 409 -4.26 -18.02 -14.37
C GLY A 409 -4.26 -17.44 -15.78
N ILE A 410 -4.62 -16.17 -15.89
CA ILE A 410 -4.76 -15.49 -17.19
C ILE A 410 -3.50 -14.73 -17.54
N VAL A 411 -2.91 -15.08 -18.69
CA VAL A 411 -1.71 -14.43 -19.22
C VAL A 411 -2.01 -13.86 -20.60
N PHE A 412 -1.78 -12.56 -20.76
CA PHE A 412 -1.74 -11.88 -22.05
C PHE A 412 -0.29 -11.69 -22.47
N LEU A 413 0.07 -12.25 -23.61
CA LEU A 413 1.34 -12.04 -24.29
C LEU A 413 1.07 -11.12 -25.48
N THR A 414 1.89 -10.09 -25.68
CA THR A 414 1.81 -9.27 -26.89
C THR A 414 3.10 -9.39 -27.71
N THR A 415 2.98 -9.29 -29.03
CA THR A 415 4.15 -9.15 -29.90
C THR A 415 3.84 -8.34 -31.16
N ASN A 416 4.86 -7.70 -31.72
CA ASN A 416 4.80 -7.11 -33.06
C ASN A 416 5.40 -8.04 -34.13
N ARG A 417 6.04 -9.15 -33.74
CA ARG A 417 6.84 -10.03 -34.61
C ARG A 417 6.53 -11.50 -34.39
N VAL A 418 5.29 -11.91 -34.68
CA VAL A 418 4.85 -13.30 -34.49
C VAL A 418 5.73 -14.34 -35.23
N ASN A 419 6.26 -13.98 -36.39
CA ASN A 419 7.10 -14.86 -37.21
C ASN A 419 8.47 -15.17 -36.59
N CYS A 420 8.90 -14.36 -35.62
CA CYS A 420 10.18 -14.54 -34.94
C CYS A 420 10.07 -15.48 -33.74
N LEU A 421 8.85 -15.79 -33.27
CA LEU A 421 8.64 -16.59 -32.07
C LEU A 421 9.06 -18.06 -32.25
N ASP A 422 9.57 -18.65 -31.18
CA ASP A 422 9.87 -20.08 -31.11
C ASP A 422 8.59 -20.93 -31.28
N ASP A 423 8.64 -21.95 -32.14
CA ASP A 423 7.46 -22.77 -32.46
C ASP A 423 6.91 -23.52 -31.23
N ALA A 424 7.72 -23.75 -30.18
CA ALA A 424 7.27 -24.35 -28.93
C ALA A 424 6.29 -23.48 -28.12
N PHE A 425 6.12 -22.19 -28.47
CA PHE A 425 5.05 -21.36 -27.91
C PHE A 425 3.68 -21.83 -28.36
N GLN A 426 3.57 -22.37 -29.57
CA GLN A 426 2.26 -22.65 -30.15
C GLN A 426 1.48 -23.69 -29.34
N THR A 427 2.18 -24.62 -28.69
CA THR A 427 1.56 -25.67 -27.87
C THR A 427 1.11 -25.17 -26.50
N ARG A 428 1.39 -23.91 -26.13
CA ARG A 428 1.10 -23.32 -24.80
C ARG A 428 0.12 -22.15 -24.87
N ILE A 429 -0.17 -21.69 -26.08
CA ILE A 429 -1.10 -20.60 -26.33
C ILE A 429 -2.50 -21.19 -26.49
N SER A 430 -3.43 -20.75 -25.65
CA SER A 430 -4.83 -21.13 -25.75
C SER A 430 -5.48 -20.47 -26.96
N ILE A 431 -5.15 -19.20 -27.23
CA ILE A 431 -5.72 -18.42 -28.34
C ILE A 431 -4.69 -17.49 -28.97
N PHE A 432 -4.71 -17.48 -30.30
CA PHE A 432 -4.05 -16.50 -31.14
C PHE A 432 -5.03 -15.41 -31.57
N LEU A 433 -4.76 -14.16 -31.19
CA LEU A 433 -5.55 -12.99 -31.55
C LEU A 433 -4.75 -12.10 -32.50
N GLU A 434 -5.09 -12.18 -33.79
CA GLU A 434 -4.52 -11.31 -34.82
C GLU A 434 -5.20 -9.94 -34.84
N TYR A 435 -4.40 -8.90 -34.67
CA TYR A 435 -4.78 -7.51 -34.89
C TYR A 435 -4.26 -7.07 -36.25
N LYS A 436 -5.20 -6.67 -37.11
CA LYS A 436 -4.90 -6.11 -38.43
C LYS A 436 -4.73 -4.60 -38.32
N GLU A 437 -4.22 -3.99 -39.38
CA GLU A 437 -4.27 -2.54 -39.51
C GLU A 437 -5.73 -2.06 -39.49
N LEU A 438 -5.93 -0.87 -38.92
CA LEU A 438 -7.26 -0.29 -38.77
C LEU A 438 -7.80 0.07 -40.15
N ASP A 439 -9.03 -0.33 -40.45
CA ASP A 439 -9.75 0.18 -41.63
C ASP A 439 -10.34 1.57 -41.36
N THR A 440 -10.90 2.20 -42.39
CA THR A 440 -11.47 3.54 -42.27
C THR A 440 -12.59 3.60 -41.22
N LYS A 441 -13.45 2.58 -41.14
CA LYS A 441 -14.57 2.53 -40.20
C LYS A 441 -14.10 2.39 -38.75
N ALA A 442 -13.05 1.60 -38.52
CA ALA A 442 -12.39 1.47 -37.24
C ALA A 442 -11.77 2.80 -36.80
N ARG A 443 -11.11 3.53 -37.72
CA ARG A 443 -10.57 4.87 -37.42
C ARG A 443 -11.68 5.87 -37.12
N GLU A 444 -12.79 5.87 -37.85
CA GLU A 444 -13.96 6.72 -37.55
C GLU A 444 -14.48 6.49 -36.14
N THR A 445 -14.59 5.21 -35.75
CA THR A 445 -15.04 4.80 -34.40
C THR A 445 -14.08 5.32 -33.33
N LEU A 446 -12.76 5.16 -33.54
CA LEU A 446 -11.74 5.62 -32.59
C LEU A 446 -11.69 7.14 -32.47
N TRP A 447 -11.78 7.87 -33.58
CA TRP A 447 -11.86 9.34 -33.58
C TRP A 447 -13.06 9.81 -32.76
N SER A 448 -14.25 9.24 -33.02
CA SER A 448 -15.47 9.56 -32.28
C SER A 448 -15.30 9.30 -30.79
N THR A 449 -14.81 8.10 -30.45
CA THR A 449 -14.61 7.68 -29.06
C THR A 449 -13.64 8.61 -28.31
N PHE A 450 -12.49 8.96 -28.90
CA PHE A 450 -11.52 9.81 -28.21
C PHE A 450 -11.94 11.27 -28.13
N LEU A 451 -12.72 11.75 -29.10
CA LEU A 451 -13.27 13.10 -29.09
C LEU A 451 -14.39 13.25 -28.06
N GLU A 452 -15.25 12.24 -27.85
CA GLU A 452 -16.30 12.26 -26.81
C GLU A 452 -15.76 12.56 -25.40
N PHE A 453 -14.52 12.20 -25.10
CA PHE A 453 -13.85 12.53 -23.83
C PHE A 453 -13.19 13.93 -23.80
N SER A 454 -13.50 14.78 -24.78
CA SER A 454 -12.96 16.12 -24.97
C SER A 454 -14.09 17.11 -25.22
N ASP A 455 -13.90 18.37 -24.81
CA ASP A 455 -14.83 19.45 -25.14
C ASP A 455 -14.70 19.77 -26.65
N TYR A 456 -15.46 19.06 -27.48
CA TYR A 456 -15.54 19.28 -28.92
C TYR A 456 -16.99 19.45 -29.35
N GLU A 457 -17.21 20.32 -30.34
CA GLU A 457 -18.48 20.38 -31.04
C GLU A 457 -18.40 19.51 -32.30
N PRO A 458 -19.38 18.60 -32.53
CA PRO A 458 -19.40 17.72 -33.69
C PRO A 458 -19.27 18.45 -35.04
N ASN A 459 -19.75 19.69 -35.12
CA ASN A 459 -19.70 20.50 -36.35
C ASN A 459 -18.29 21.01 -36.69
N ASN A 460 -17.38 21.08 -35.72
CA ASN A 460 -16.04 21.64 -35.91
C ASN A 460 -15.01 20.58 -36.35
N VAL A 461 -15.37 19.30 -36.29
CA VAL A 461 -14.48 18.17 -36.58
C VAL A 461 -15.08 17.24 -37.64
N ASN A 462 -14.43 17.17 -38.81
CA ASN A 462 -14.80 16.25 -39.87
C ASN A 462 -14.09 14.89 -39.65
N ILE A 463 -14.75 14.00 -38.92
CA ILE A 463 -14.24 12.66 -38.58
C ILE A 463 -13.98 11.82 -39.84
N LYS A 464 -14.83 11.91 -40.86
CA LYS A 464 -14.65 11.15 -42.11
C LYS A 464 -13.34 11.52 -42.80
N LYS A 465 -13.08 12.82 -42.95
CA LYS A 465 -11.84 13.34 -43.53
C LYS A 465 -10.59 12.90 -42.75
N LEU A 466 -10.65 12.95 -41.41
CA LEU A 466 -9.53 12.50 -40.56
C LEU A 466 -9.32 10.98 -40.62
N SER A 467 -10.38 10.22 -40.88
CA SER A 467 -10.33 8.75 -40.97
C SER A 467 -9.77 8.25 -42.31
N ASP A 468 -9.66 9.09 -43.33
CA ASP A 468 -8.94 8.78 -44.56
C ASP A 468 -7.42 8.78 -44.37
N ILE A 469 -6.92 9.42 -43.31
CA ILE A 469 -5.50 9.44 -42.97
C ILE A 469 -5.12 8.11 -42.31
N HIS A 470 -4.09 7.44 -42.84
CA HIS A 470 -3.64 6.12 -42.37
C HIS A 470 -2.86 6.22 -41.05
N LEU A 471 -3.58 6.31 -39.94
CA LEU A 471 -3.06 6.39 -38.58
C LEU A 471 -3.42 5.13 -37.77
N ASN A 472 -2.52 4.72 -36.87
CA ASN A 472 -2.85 3.72 -35.86
C ASN A 472 -3.60 4.36 -34.67
N GLY A 473 -4.19 3.53 -33.81
CA GLY A 473 -5.01 4.02 -32.69
C GLY A 473 -4.22 4.84 -31.66
N ARG A 474 -2.92 4.57 -31.47
CA ARG A 474 -2.05 5.37 -30.60
C ARG A 474 -1.84 6.77 -31.17
N GLU A 475 -1.56 6.88 -32.46
CA GLU A 475 -1.38 8.17 -33.15
C GLU A 475 -2.65 9.03 -33.09
N ILE A 476 -3.82 8.43 -33.28
CA ILE A 476 -5.11 9.12 -33.13
C ILE A 476 -5.28 9.65 -31.70
N LYS A 477 -5.07 8.79 -30.69
CA LYS A 477 -5.18 9.16 -29.27
C LYS A 477 -4.23 10.30 -28.89
N ASP A 478 -2.98 10.23 -29.35
CA ASP A 478 -1.97 11.24 -29.09
C ASP A 478 -2.32 12.57 -29.77
N ALA A 479 -2.85 12.55 -31.00
CA ALA A 479 -3.31 13.74 -31.70
C ALA A 479 -4.43 14.47 -30.94
N VAL A 480 -5.46 13.74 -30.48
CA VAL A 480 -6.55 14.31 -29.67
C VAL A 480 -6.03 14.87 -28.35
N LYS A 481 -5.13 14.14 -27.68
CA LYS A 481 -4.54 14.58 -26.41
C LYS A 481 -3.73 15.88 -26.56
N LEU A 482 -2.94 16.00 -27.62
CA LEU A 482 -2.18 17.20 -27.94
C LEU A 482 -3.11 18.37 -28.29
N ALA A 483 -4.17 18.12 -29.06
CA ALA A 483 -5.16 19.14 -29.39
C ALA A 483 -5.81 19.69 -28.11
N LYS A 484 -6.22 18.81 -27.20
CA LYS A 484 -6.79 19.19 -25.89
C LYS A 484 -5.82 20.02 -25.05
N ALA A 485 -4.53 19.67 -25.03
CA ALA A 485 -3.52 20.41 -24.29
C ALA A 485 -3.32 21.83 -24.84
N LEU A 486 -3.17 21.97 -26.16
CA LEU A 486 -2.98 23.26 -26.84
C LEU A 486 -4.20 24.18 -26.68
N ASN A 487 -5.40 23.61 -26.76
CA ASN A 487 -6.63 24.38 -26.69
C ASN A 487 -7.01 24.76 -25.27
N LYS A 488 -6.63 23.97 -24.26
CA LYS A 488 -6.82 24.35 -22.86
C LYS A 488 -6.06 25.63 -22.49
N GLU A 489 -4.90 25.86 -23.09
CA GLU A 489 -4.13 27.11 -22.89
C GLU A 489 -4.79 28.32 -23.55
N LYS A 490 -5.52 28.10 -24.65
CA LYS A 490 -6.14 29.15 -25.46
C LYS A 490 -7.65 29.34 -25.23
N ASN A 491 -8.28 28.43 -24.49
CA ASN A 491 -9.73 28.34 -24.30
C ASN A 491 -10.50 28.23 -25.64
N GLU A 492 -9.96 27.47 -26.59
CA GLU A 492 -10.53 27.27 -27.94
C GLU A 492 -11.10 25.84 -28.12
N LEU A 493 -12.06 25.65 -29.03
CA LEU A 493 -12.62 24.33 -29.36
C LEU A 493 -11.72 23.56 -30.33
N ILE A 494 -11.73 22.23 -30.25
CA ILE A 494 -10.96 21.37 -31.16
C ILE A 494 -11.55 21.46 -32.57
N THR A 495 -10.71 21.74 -33.57
CA THR A 495 -11.10 21.81 -34.98
C THR A 495 -10.36 20.77 -35.83
N THR A 496 -10.92 20.44 -36.99
CA THR A 496 -10.28 19.58 -38.00
C THR A 496 -8.88 20.08 -38.38
N GLU A 497 -8.74 21.39 -38.58
CA GLU A 497 -7.49 22.04 -39.01
C GLU A 497 -6.37 21.90 -37.98
N LEU A 498 -6.71 22.01 -36.69
CA LEU A 498 -5.76 21.80 -35.60
C LEU A 498 -5.26 20.36 -35.57
N LEU A 499 -6.18 19.39 -35.69
CA LEU A 499 -5.83 17.97 -35.70
C LEU A 499 -4.95 17.62 -36.90
N GLU A 500 -5.27 18.11 -38.10
CA GLU A 500 -4.45 17.95 -39.30
C GLU A 500 -3.05 18.55 -39.11
N LYS A 501 -2.96 19.74 -38.50
CA LYS A 501 -1.68 20.39 -38.19
C LYS A 501 -0.83 19.56 -37.22
N ILE A 502 -1.44 19.01 -36.18
CA ILE A 502 -0.77 18.13 -35.20
C ILE A 502 -0.27 16.86 -35.87
N ILE A 503 -1.12 16.21 -36.67
CA ILE A 503 -0.76 14.99 -37.42
C ILE A 503 0.41 15.27 -38.36
N ASN A 504 0.39 16.37 -39.10
CA ASN A 504 1.48 16.76 -40.01
C ASN A 504 2.79 17.05 -39.26
N ALA A 505 2.71 17.67 -38.07
CA ALA A 505 3.88 17.94 -37.24
C ALA A 505 4.47 16.68 -36.60
N SER A 506 3.64 15.69 -36.24
CA SER A 506 4.07 14.43 -35.60
C SER A 506 4.46 13.34 -36.60
N SER A 507 4.06 13.47 -37.86
CA SER A 507 4.39 12.50 -38.92
C SER A 507 5.89 12.41 -39.19
N LYS A 508 6.44 11.19 -39.23
CA LYS A 508 7.84 10.88 -39.61
C LYS A 508 8.31 11.52 -40.92
N ARG A 509 7.39 11.92 -41.82
CA ARG A 509 7.70 12.60 -43.09
C ARG A 509 8.50 13.89 -42.87
N THR A 510 8.20 14.67 -41.84
CA THR A 510 8.87 15.95 -41.55
C THR A 510 10.33 15.75 -41.11
N LEU A 511 10.62 14.64 -40.40
CA LEU A 511 11.98 14.26 -40.00
C LEU A 511 12.82 13.76 -41.18
N LEU A 512 12.21 13.03 -42.13
CA LEU A 512 12.90 12.49 -43.30
C LEU A 512 13.15 13.56 -44.39
N GLU A 513 12.25 14.53 -44.55
CA GLU A 513 12.45 15.66 -45.46
C GLU A 513 13.49 16.67 -44.94
N GLY A 514 13.57 16.86 -43.61
CA GLY A 514 14.62 17.66 -42.98
C GLY A 514 16.03 17.08 -43.16
N ASN A 515 16.16 15.75 -43.18
CA ASN A 515 17.43 15.07 -43.43
C ASN A 515 17.81 15.03 -44.92
N LYS A 516 16.84 14.90 -45.84
CA LYS A 516 17.13 15.01 -47.29
C LYS A 516 17.57 16.42 -47.71
N ARG A 517 17.13 17.48 -47.02
CA ARG A 517 17.63 18.86 -47.26
C ARG A 517 19.02 19.13 -46.67
N LYS A 518 19.49 18.29 -45.73
CA LYS A 518 20.84 18.40 -45.14
C LYS A 518 21.89 17.52 -45.83
N SER A 519 21.50 16.51 -46.59
CA SER A 519 22.40 15.60 -47.32
C SER A 519 22.69 16.03 -48.77
N GLY A 520 22.63 17.33 -49.05
CA GLY A 520 22.84 17.89 -50.38
C GLY A 520 24.15 18.66 -50.51
N ILE A 521 25.28 18.14 -50.02
CA ILE A 521 26.63 18.62 -50.35
C ILE A 521 27.59 17.41 -50.36
N TYR A 522 28.40 17.34 -51.42
CA TYR A 522 29.45 16.37 -51.79
C TYR A 522 29.02 15.16 -52.63
N ASP A 523 28.96 15.39 -53.94
CA ASP A 523 29.45 14.44 -54.94
C ASP A 523 29.87 15.21 -56.21
N GLN A 524 30.98 15.94 -56.12
CA GLN A 524 31.83 16.28 -57.26
C GLN A 524 33.28 16.14 -56.79
N ASP A 525 34.09 15.54 -57.66
CA ASP A 525 35.54 15.29 -57.56
C ASP A 525 35.99 13.99 -56.90
N ASN A 526 35.87 12.88 -57.65
CA ASN A 526 37.02 12.00 -57.89
C ASN A 526 36.74 11.01 -59.05
N GLN A 527 36.83 11.52 -60.28
CA GLN A 527 37.24 10.72 -61.43
C GLN A 527 38.46 11.39 -62.05
N GLN A 528 39.66 10.87 -61.78
CA GLN A 528 40.77 10.72 -62.74
C GLN A 528 42.03 10.30 -61.98
N ASN A 529 42.41 9.02 -62.08
CA ASN A 529 43.73 8.60 -62.57
C ASN A 529 43.93 7.10 -62.41
N SER A 530 43.45 6.34 -63.40
CA SER A 530 44.11 5.11 -63.82
C SER A 530 45.09 5.46 -64.94
N LYS A 531 46.40 5.57 -64.65
CA LYS A 531 47.48 5.32 -65.63
C LYS A 531 48.87 5.33 -64.98
N LYS A 532 49.49 4.14 -65.06
CA LYS A 532 50.89 3.87 -65.44
C LYS A 532 52.04 4.04 -64.41
N VAL A 533 52.70 2.88 -64.21
CA VAL A 533 54.17 2.62 -64.22
C VAL A 533 54.88 3.01 -62.91
N ARG A 534 55.61 2.14 -62.21
CA ARG A 534 56.46 1.01 -62.61
C ARG A 534 56.51 -0.06 -61.52
#